data_AF-A0A169G2E4-F1
#
_entry.id   AF-A0A169G2E4-F1
#
_cell.length_a   1.000
_cell.length_b   1.000
_cell.length_c   1.000
_cell.angle_alpha   90.00
_cell.angle_beta   90.00
_cell.angle_gamma   90.00
#
_symmetry.space_group_name_H-M   'P 1'
#
loop_
_entity.id
_entity.type
_entity.pdbx_description
1 polymer ?
#
loop_
_entity_poly.entity_id
_entity_poly.type
_entity_poly.pdbx_seq_one_letter_code
_entity_poly.pdbx_strand_id
1 'polypeptide(L)'
;MEIVIETILNIEGNRGLRRGTFHVLDREFKKNPTFTAAVTAYEWIQSQIRESGFRQTVIEKVTWNENNDITEDVKQIRPIIKDDLPF
;
A
#
# COMPACT_ATOMS: atom_id res chain seq x y z
N MET A 1 -12.56 6.80 -10.42
CA MET A 1 -12.95 5.39 -10.24
C MET A 1 -12.63 5.02 -8.81
N GLU A 2 -13.51 4.28 -8.15
CA GLU A 2 -13.30 3.89 -6.75
C GLU A 2 -12.79 2.46 -6.68
N ILE A 3 -11.76 2.24 -5.85
CA ILE A 3 -11.22 0.92 -5.53
C ILE A 3 -11.24 0.71 -4.02
N VAL A 4 -11.52 -0.51 -3.61
CA VAL A 4 -11.43 -0.90 -2.21
C VAL A 4 -10.10 -1.60 -2.00
N ILE A 5 -9.31 -1.14 -1.03
CA ILE A 5 -8.04 -1.74 -0.66
C ILE A 5 -8.18 -2.32 0.74
N GLU A 6 -7.73 -3.56 0.89
CA GLU A 6 -7.66 -4.25 2.17
C GLU A 6 -6.21 -4.62 2.46
N THR A 7 -5.71 -4.21 3.62
CA THR A 7 -4.36 -4.47 4.09
C THR A 7 -4.40 -5.29 5.37
N ILE A 8 -3.53 -6.30 5.42
CA ILE A 8 -3.22 -7.06 6.63
C ILE A 8 -1.77 -6.72 6.97
N LEU A 9 -1.60 -5.93 8.02
CA LEU A 9 -0.30 -5.51 8.52
C LEU A 9 -0.06 -6.12 9.89
N ASN A 10 1.17 -6.59 10.11
CA ASN A 10 1.61 -7.06 11.41
C ASN A 10 2.58 -6.02 11.98
N ILE A 11 2.11 -5.28 12.99
CA ILE A 11 2.86 -4.22 13.67
C ILE A 11 3.30 -4.78 15.02
N GLU A 12 4.58 -5.08 15.17
CA GLU A 12 5.17 -5.62 16.42
C GLU A 12 4.44 -6.87 16.97
N GLY A 13 4.00 -7.78 16.10
CA GLY A 13 3.26 -8.98 16.51
C GLY A 13 1.75 -8.77 16.62
N ASN A 14 1.25 -7.54 16.45
CA ASN A 14 -0.17 -7.24 16.40
C ASN A 14 -0.66 -7.19 14.95
N ARG A 15 -1.46 -8.19 14.58
CA ARG A 15 -2.05 -8.32 13.24
C ARG A 15 -3.30 -7.46 13.13
N GLY A 16 -3.24 -6.40 12.32
CA GLY A 16 -4.34 -5.50 12.02
C GLY A 16 -4.87 -5.70 10.60
N LEU A 17 -6.19 -5.89 10.48
CA LEU A 17 -6.91 -5.79 9.21
C LEU A 17 -7.45 -4.36 9.06
N ARG A 18 -7.13 -3.70 7.95
CA ARG A 18 -7.71 -2.41 7.59
C ARG A 18 -8.29 -2.46 6.19
N ARG A 19 -9.47 -1.88 6.01
CA ARG A 19 -10.15 -1.72 4.73
C ARG A 19 -10.45 -0.25 4.48
N GLY A 20 -10.15 0.23 3.28
CA GLY A 20 -10.34 1.62 2.88
C GLY A 20 -10.79 1.73 1.43
N THR A 21 -11.55 2.77 1.13
CA THR A 21 -11.99 3.10 -0.23
C THR A 21 -11.18 4.28 -0.74
N PHE A 22 -10.64 4.15 -1.94
CA PHE A 22 -9.75 5.13 -2.55
C PHE A 22 -10.25 5.53 -3.93
N HIS A 23 -10.11 6.83 -4.24
CA HIS A 23 -10.45 7.35 -5.56
C HIS A 23 -9.20 7.40 -6.43
N VAL A 24 -9.19 6.64 -7.52
CA VAL A 24 -8.11 6.60 -8.50
C VAL A 24 -8.54 7.22 -9.83
N LEU A 25 -7.57 7.78 -10.55
CA LEU A 25 -7.79 8.33 -11.88
C LEU A 25 -8.13 7.20 -12.87
N ASP A 26 -9.30 7.29 -13.49
CA ASP A 26 -9.81 6.29 -14.46
C ASP A 26 -8.81 6.03 -15.60
N ARG A 27 -8.12 7.07 -16.06
CA ARG A 27 -7.13 6.97 -17.16
C ARG A 27 -5.91 6.14 -16.78
N GLU A 28 -5.41 6.29 -15.55
CA GLU A 28 -4.23 5.55 -15.08
C GLU A 28 -4.60 4.11 -14.73
N PHE A 29 -5.74 3.95 -14.06
CA PHE A 29 -6.30 2.65 -13.75
C PHE A 29 -6.55 1.81 -15.00
N LYS A 30 -7.06 2.41 -16.10
CA LYS A 30 -7.23 1.72 -17.39
C LYS A 30 -5.92 1.30 -18.05
N LYS A 31 -4.80 1.99 -17.79
CA LYS A 31 -3.49 1.63 -18.34
C LYS A 31 -2.88 0.45 -17.60
N ASN A 32 -2.87 0.51 -16.27
CA ASN A 32 -2.31 -0.55 -15.45
C ASN A 32 -3.02 -0.61 -14.08
N PRO A 33 -4.15 -1.34 -13.97
CA PRO A 33 -4.98 -1.33 -12.78
C PRO A 33 -4.26 -1.89 -11.56
N THR A 34 -3.47 -2.96 -11.76
CA THR A 34 -2.65 -3.59 -10.72
C THR A 34 -1.62 -2.62 -10.15
N PHE A 35 -0.86 -1.95 -11.02
CA PHE A 35 0.15 -1.00 -10.59
C PHE A 35 -0.47 0.21 -9.88
N THR A 36 -1.55 0.79 -10.42
CA THR A 36 -2.26 1.91 -9.77
C THR A 36 -2.80 1.51 -8.40
N ALA A 37 -3.38 0.31 -8.26
CA ALA A 37 -3.84 -0.21 -6.97
C ALA A 37 -2.67 -0.46 -6.01
N ALA A 38 -1.56 -1.02 -6.48
CA ALA A 38 -0.37 -1.26 -5.69
C ALA A 38 0.26 0.04 -5.16
N VAL A 39 0.37 1.07 -5.98
CA VAL A 39 0.86 2.40 -5.56
C VAL A 39 -0.06 3.01 -4.52
N THR A 40 -1.38 3.00 -4.76
CA THR A 40 -2.36 3.54 -3.81
C THR A 40 -2.30 2.79 -2.46
N ALA A 41 -2.17 1.46 -2.51
CA ALA A 41 -2.04 0.64 -1.31
C ALA A 41 -0.74 0.93 -0.56
N TYR A 42 0.38 1.09 -1.28
CA TYR A 42 1.68 1.42 -0.69
C TYR A 42 1.64 2.76 0.03
N GLU A 43 1.10 3.81 -0.59
CA GLU A 43 0.93 5.13 0.03
C GLU A 43 0.09 5.04 1.31
N TRP A 44 -0.98 4.25 1.28
CA TRP A 44 -1.82 4.06 2.45
C TRP A 44 -1.10 3.29 3.58
N ILE A 45 -0.34 2.25 3.24
CA ILE A 45 0.49 1.51 4.21
C ILE A 45 1.54 2.44 4.84
N GLN A 46 2.17 3.33 4.06
CA GLN A 46 3.09 4.33 4.59
C GLN A 46 2.41 5.26 5.60
N SER A 47 1.16 5.68 5.33
CA SER A 47 0.37 6.44 6.30
C SER A 47 0.10 5.63 7.58
N GLN A 48 -0.24 4.35 7.46
CA GLN A 48 -0.47 3.45 8.61
C GLN A 48 0.80 3.25 9.45
N ILE A 49 1.96 3.08 8.81
CA ILE A 49 3.26 3.00 9.47
C ILE A 49 3.56 4.30 10.21
N ARG A 50 3.32 5.45 9.58
CA ARG A 50 3.52 6.77 10.21
C ARG A 50 2.60 6.96 11.42
N GLU A 51 1.33 6.58 11.32
CA GLU A 51 0.37 6.59 12.43
C GLU A 51 0.81 5.69 13.59
N SER A 52 1.42 4.54 13.29
CA SER A 52 1.93 3.63 14.32
C SER A 52 3.19 4.13 15.04
N GLY A 53 3.80 5.22 14.57
CA GLY A 53 5.06 5.74 15.08
C GLY A 53 6.29 5.05 14.49
N PHE A 54 6.24 4.68 13.20
CA PHE A 54 7.34 4.00 12.48
C PHE A 54 7.76 2.66 13.09
N ARG A 55 6.81 1.97 13.73
CA ARG A 55 7.05 0.64 14.28
C ARG A 55 7.34 -0.37 13.18
N GLN A 56 8.08 -1.41 13.54
CA GLN A 56 8.37 -2.51 12.62
C GLN A 56 7.05 -3.13 12.14
N THR A 57 6.80 -2.95 10.85
CA THR A 57 5.55 -3.34 10.19
C THR A 57 5.87 -4.33 9.08
N VAL A 58 5.26 -5.52 9.15
CA VAL A 58 5.34 -6.53 8.10
C VAL A 58 4.05 -6.50 7.30
N ILE A 59 4.18 -6.36 5.97
CA ILE A 59 3.06 -6.45 5.04
C ILE A 59 2.78 -7.94 4.82
N GLU A 60 1.73 -8.46 5.46
CA GLU A 60 1.34 -9.86 5.33
C GLU A 60 0.53 -10.08 4.06
N LYS A 61 -0.47 -9.22 3.81
CA LYS A 61 -1.36 -9.33 2.66
C LYS A 61 -1.90 -7.98 2.24
N VAL A 62 -2.01 -7.76 0.93
CA VAL A 62 -2.69 -6.60 0.35
C VAL A 62 -3.58 -7.08 -0.79
N THR A 63 -4.85 -6.72 -0.74
CA THR A 63 -5.80 -7.02 -1.81
C THR A 63 -6.54 -5.77 -2.26
N TRP A 64 -6.93 -5.74 -3.53
CA TRP A 64 -7.83 -4.71 -4.06
C TRP A 64 -9.07 -5.34 -4.69
N ASN A 65 -10.21 -4.69 -4.47
CA ASN A 65 -11.54 -5.17 -4.85
C ASN A 65 -11.80 -6.64 -4.43
N GLU A 66 -11.35 -6.99 -3.22
CA GLU A 66 -11.56 -8.27 -2.50
C GLU A 66 -10.91 -9.52 -3.15
N ASN A 67 -10.69 -9.53 -4.46
CA ASN A 67 -10.25 -10.71 -5.21
C ASN A 67 -8.81 -10.64 -5.71
N ASN A 68 -8.23 -9.44 -5.83
CA ASN A 68 -6.93 -9.29 -6.48
C ASN A 68 -5.84 -9.10 -5.43
N ASP A 69 -5.01 -10.12 -5.24
CA ASP A 69 -3.83 -10.05 -4.38
C ASP A 69 -2.72 -9.28 -5.10
N ILE A 70 -2.24 -8.21 -4.45
CA ILE A 70 -1.16 -7.32 -4.93
C ILE A 70 -0.03 -7.22 -3.91
N THR A 71 0.05 -8.19 -2.99
CA THR A 71 1.01 -8.17 -1.89
C THR A 71 2.45 -8.06 -2.40
N GLU A 72 2.79 -8.84 -3.42
CA GLU A 72 4.13 -8.87 -3.99
C GLU A 72 4.42 -7.60 -4.81
N ASP A 73 3.45 -7.08 -5.55
CA ASP A 73 3.58 -5.81 -6.27
C ASP A 73 3.89 -4.66 -5.30
N VAL A 74 3.17 -4.60 -4.18
CA VAL A 74 3.36 -3.57 -3.14
C VAL A 74 4.73 -3.70 -2.48
N LYS A 75 5.21 -4.92 -2.21
CA LYS A 75 6.57 -5.14 -1.65
C LYS A 75 7.67 -4.77 -2.64
N GLN A 76 7.41 -4.89 -3.94
CA GLN A 76 8.35 -4.51 -4.99
C GLN A 76 8.42 -3.00 -5.22
N ILE A 77 7.43 -2.23 -4.75
CA ILE A 77 7.49 -0.77 -4.74
C ILE A 77 8.58 -0.35 -3.76
N ARG A 78 9.77 -0.12 -4.32
CA ARG A 78 10.89 0.46 -3.58
C ARG A 78 10.60 1.95 -3.40
N PRO A 79 10.69 2.48 -2.17
CA PRO A 79 10.73 3.92 -2.00
C PRO A 79 11.94 4.43 -2.79
N ILE A 80 11.73 5.38 -3.69
CA ILE A 80 12.83 6.11 -4.29
C ILE A 80 13.37 7.01 -3.18
N ILE A 81 14.32 6.50 -2.41
CA ILE A 81 15.10 7.32 -1.48
C ILE A 81 15.97 8.20 -2.37
N LYS A 82 15.52 9.43 -2.67
CA LYS A 82 16.42 10.47 -3.14
C LYS A 82 17.29 10.87 -1.95
N ASP A 83 18.39 10.16 -1.78
CA ASP A 83 19.44 10.51 -0.83
C ASP A 83 20.27 11.66 -1.42
N ASP A 84 19.66 12.85 -1.51
CA ASP A 84 20.31 14.11 -1.90
C ASP A 84 20.70 14.91 -0.65
N LEU A 85 21.11 14.24 0.44
CA LEU A 85 21.61 14.91 1.64
C LEU A 85 23.11 15.24 1.46
N PRO A 86 23.51 16.52 1.39
CA PRO A 86 24.92 16.88 1.47
C PRO A 86 25.37 16.70 2.92
N PHE A 87 26.37 15.85 3.13
CA PHE A 87 27.10 15.70 4.39
C PHE A 87 28.06 16.88 4.61
#